data_AF-A0A537B1A9-F1
#
_entry.id   AF-A0A537B1A9-F1
#
_cell.length_a   1.000
_cell.length_b   1.000
_cell.length_c   1.000
_cell.angle_alpha   90.00
_cell.angle_beta   90.00
_cell.angle_gamma   90.00
#
_symmetry.space_group_name_H-M   'P 1'
#
loop_
_entity.id
_entity.type
_entity.pdbx_description
1 polymer ?
#
loop_
_entity_poly.entity_id
_entity_poly.type
_entity_poly.pdbx_seq_one_letter_code
_entity_poly.pdbx_strand_id
1 'polypeptide(L)'
;MPQEPAGDLEGFLMRQDPSTLVAVLVELAGDHPVVQQRLARMQLADRPGRLAAGFRKTLSAWRRSPSFYGYRESPEFGRSLEAWLDQVERELLPKDPAAALALFEAFIEADASWFERADDSDGCIGEAVRAACRHWLQAAARSGAAASEWPQRLVRLVSADGYGARDELLRRADLLLDESELRGLVARFEALMTEALAGSRRSQGLPHEVYKASAALTLLAEALHDPDVEHLPEASRPGALQRARQLALDHDDPARAAVLLLELGDAAAAELKLVSEPASIRGEDYSVLVPLAEALRTHQCSRGETAVYRALLKGVLDRAQARAYGHAARYWSRLRQIGNTGTDLLPLQSNEDFEAEIRSRHVRKAAFWAQVNGKRSAQVGAD
;
A
#
# COMPACT_ATOMS: atom_id res chain seq x y z
N MET A 1 -37.46 -26.22 -25.17
CA MET A 1 -36.00 -26.07 -25.15
C MET A 1 -35.41 -27.47 -25.14
N PRO A 2 -34.60 -27.88 -26.13
CA PRO A 2 -33.94 -29.18 -26.07
C PRO A 2 -33.02 -29.16 -24.84
N GLN A 3 -33.04 -30.25 -24.06
CA GLN A 3 -32.14 -30.44 -22.93
C GLN A 3 -30.69 -30.28 -23.41
N GLU A 4 -29.90 -29.48 -22.70
CA GLU A 4 -28.46 -29.40 -22.89
C GLU A 4 -27.88 -30.83 -22.80
N PRO A 5 -27.21 -31.34 -23.85
CA PRO A 5 -26.39 -32.51 -23.68
C PRO A 5 -25.26 -32.13 -22.74
N ALA A 6 -25.27 -32.70 -21.53
CA ALA A 6 -24.18 -32.60 -20.55
C ALA A 6 -22.94 -33.39 -20.99
N GLY A 7 -22.48 -33.14 -22.22
CA GLY A 7 -21.28 -33.70 -22.80
C GLY A 7 -20.25 -32.61 -23.05
N ASP A 8 -18.99 -32.93 -22.86
CA ASP A 8 -17.85 -32.11 -23.26
C ASP A 8 -18.00 -31.68 -24.74
N LEU A 9 -18.12 -30.36 -24.95
CA LEU A 9 -18.31 -29.75 -26.27
C LEU A 9 -17.13 -30.07 -27.19
N GLU A 10 -15.90 -30.09 -26.65
CA GLU A 10 -14.70 -30.41 -27.42
C GLU A 10 -14.76 -31.85 -27.94
N GLY A 11 -15.05 -32.82 -27.07
CA GLY A 11 -15.24 -34.20 -27.46
C GLY A 11 -16.37 -34.41 -28.48
N PHE A 12 -17.47 -33.65 -28.39
CA PHE A 12 -18.53 -33.69 -29.41
C PHE A 12 -18.04 -33.19 -30.77
N LEU A 13 -17.34 -32.05 -30.80
CA LEU A 13 -16.78 -31.47 -32.01
C LEU A 13 -15.73 -32.38 -32.66
N MET A 14 -14.87 -33.04 -31.87
CA MET A 14 -13.88 -34.00 -32.38
C MET A 14 -14.50 -35.23 -33.05
N ARG A 15 -15.76 -35.56 -32.75
CA ARG A 15 -16.48 -36.70 -33.37
C ARG A 15 -17.21 -36.32 -34.66
N GLN A 16 -17.29 -35.03 -35.01
CA GLN A 16 -17.94 -34.61 -36.24
C GLN A 16 -17.01 -34.80 -37.44
N ASP A 17 -17.60 -34.98 -38.61
CA ASP A 17 -16.83 -35.04 -39.84
C ASP A 17 -16.25 -33.64 -40.20
N PRO A 18 -15.08 -33.58 -40.86
CA PRO A 18 -14.46 -32.30 -41.21
C PRO A 18 -15.34 -31.40 -42.10
N SER A 19 -16.21 -31.97 -42.93
CA SER A 19 -17.03 -31.17 -43.85
C SER A 19 -18.15 -30.42 -43.11
N THR A 20 -18.76 -31.06 -42.11
CA THR A 20 -19.73 -30.44 -41.20
C THR A 20 -19.07 -29.31 -40.41
N LEU A 21 -17.87 -29.54 -39.86
CA LEU A 21 -17.13 -28.49 -39.13
C LEU A 21 -16.79 -27.30 -40.02
N VAL A 22 -16.34 -27.53 -41.26
CA VAL A 22 -16.07 -26.46 -42.23
C VAL A 22 -17.34 -25.69 -42.59
N ALA A 23 -18.45 -26.38 -42.82
CA ALA A 23 -19.73 -25.73 -43.13
C ALA A 23 -20.18 -24.78 -42.01
N VAL A 24 -20.12 -25.25 -40.76
CA VAL A 24 -20.45 -24.45 -39.58
C VAL A 24 -19.48 -23.27 -39.41
N LEU A 25 -18.18 -23.46 -39.62
CA LEU A 25 -17.20 -22.36 -39.52
C LEU A 25 -17.40 -21.29 -40.60
N VAL A 26 -17.80 -21.70 -41.81
CA VAL A 26 -18.11 -20.76 -42.90
C VAL A 26 -19.41 -20.01 -42.62
N GLU A 27 -20.43 -20.70 -42.13
CA GLU A 27 -21.69 -20.08 -41.68
C GLU A 27 -21.42 -19.04 -40.58
N LEU A 28 -20.75 -19.44 -39.49
CA LEU A 28 -20.39 -18.54 -38.40
C LEU A 28 -19.50 -17.38 -38.86
N ALA A 29 -18.62 -17.59 -39.83
CA ALA A 29 -17.81 -16.51 -40.40
C ALA A 29 -18.63 -15.53 -41.26
N GLY A 30 -19.74 -15.98 -41.84
CA GLY A 30 -20.70 -15.12 -42.53
C GLY A 30 -21.46 -14.21 -41.58
N ASP A 31 -21.86 -14.74 -40.42
CA ASP A 31 -22.69 -14.03 -39.44
C ASP A 31 -21.88 -13.25 -38.40
N HIS A 32 -20.63 -13.67 -38.13
CA HIS A 32 -19.79 -13.10 -37.09
C HIS A 32 -18.42 -12.66 -37.62
N PRO A 33 -18.18 -11.34 -37.78
CA PRO A 33 -16.91 -10.81 -38.29
C PRO A 33 -15.68 -11.25 -37.49
N VAL A 34 -15.83 -11.48 -36.18
CA VAL A 34 -14.75 -11.96 -35.31
C VAL A 34 -14.27 -13.37 -35.69
N VAL A 35 -15.19 -14.24 -36.12
CA VAL A 35 -14.87 -15.60 -36.61
C VAL A 35 -14.16 -15.51 -37.95
N GLN A 36 -14.66 -14.68 -38.87
CA GLN A 36 -14.00 -14.45 -40.16
C GLN A 36 -12.57 -13.95 -40.00
N GLN A 37 -12.33 -12.98 -39.11
CA GLN A 37 -11.00 -12.47 -38.80
C GLN A 37 -10.10 -13.55 -38.19
N ARG A 38 -10.63 -14.38 -37.29
CA ARG A 38 -9.89 -15.52 -36.72
C ARG A 38 -9.47 -16.53 -37.78
N LEU A 39 -10.37 -16.90 -38.70
CA LEU A 39 -10.06 -17.80 -39.81
C LEU A 39 -9.02 -17.18 -40.76
N ALA A 40 -9.13 -15.88 -41.07
CA ALA A 40 -8.14 -15.18 -41.88
C ALA A 40 -6.74 -15.20 -41.24
N ARG A 41 -6.64 -15.01 -39.92
CA ARG A 41 -5.35 -15.15 -39.20
C ARG A 41 -4.87 -16.60 -39.14
N MET A 42 -5.78 -17.56 -39.02
CA MET A 42 -5.45 -18.99 -39.05
C MET A 42 -4.81 -19.40 -40.39
N GLN A 43 -5.22 -18.82 -41.52
CA GLN A 43 -4.57 -19.03 -42.81
C GLN A 43 -3.12 -18.49 -42.87
N LEU A 44 -2.75 -17.58 -41.96
CA LEU A 44 -1.40 -17.05 -41.81
C LEU A 44 -0.58 -17.80 -40.76
N ALA A 45 -1.10 -18.92 -40.23
CA ALA A 45 -0.49 -19.64 -39.12
C ALA A 45 0.97 -20.02 -39.39
N ASP A 46 1.31 -20.43 -40.61
CA ASP A 46 2.66 -20.83 -41.02
C ASP A 46 3.51 -19.65 -41.50
N ARG A 47 3.00 -18.42 -41.38
CA ARG A 47 3.65 -17.17 -41.80
C ARG A 47 3.68 -16.17 -40.64
N PRO A 48 4.41 -16.46 -39.54
CA PRO A 48 4.40 -15.66 -38.31
C PRO A 48 4.73 -14.18 -38.56
N GLY A 49 5.65 -13.87 -39.48
CA GLY A 49 5.97 -12.48 -39.83
C GLY A 49 4.78 -11.69 -40.41
N ARG A 50 3.90 -12.32 -41.20
CA ARG A 50 2.66 -11.67 -41.70
C ARG A 50 1.62 -11.53 -40.61
N LEU A 51 1.50 -12.53 -39.73
CA LEU A 51 0.61 -12.48 -38.58
C LEU A 51 1.01 -11.33 -37.64
N ALA A 52 2.31 -11.21 -37.31
CA ALA A 52 2.86 -10.12 -36.52
C ALA A 52 2.63 -8.74 -37.18
N ALA A 53 2.77 -8.63 -38.51
CA ALA A 53 2.49 -7.40 -39.23
C ALA A 53 1.01 -6.98 -39.12
N GLY A 54 0.09 -7.95 -39.14
CA GLY A 54 -1.34 -7.72 -38.90
C GLY A 54 -1.60 -7.14 -37.51
N PHE A 55 -1.08 -7.78 -36.47
CA PHE A 55 -1.22 -7.29 -35.09
C PHE A 55 -0.59 -5.90 -34.91
N ARG A 56 0.60 -5.66 -35.46
CA ARG A 56 1.27 -4.36 -35.42
C ARG A 56 0.45 -3.27 -36.09
N LYS A 57 -0.25 -3.58 -37.19
CA LYS A 57 -1.14 -2.64 -37.88
C LYS A 57 -2.30 -2.23 -36.98
N THR A 58 -2.92 -3.17 -36.27
CA THR A 58 -3.99 -2.88 -35.30
C THR A 58 -3.51 -1.98 -34.17
N LEU A 59 -2.41 -2.35 -33.50
CA LEU A 59 -1.83 -1.54 -32.43
C LEU A 59 -1.48 -0.12 -32.91
N SER A 60 -0.89 -0.01 -34.10
CA SER A 60 -0.55 1.28 -34.70
C SER A 60 -1.77 2.13 -35.06
N ALA A 61 -2.92 1.50 -35.36
CA ALA A 61 -4.16 2.20 -35.64
C ALA A 61 -4.76 2.77 -34.35
N TRP A 62 -4.79 2.00 -33.25
CA TRP A 62 -5.22 2.50 -31.94
C TRP A 62 -4.35 3.65 -31.44
N ARG A 63 -3.03 3.53 -31.54
CA ARG A 63 -2.08 4.60 -31.16
C ARG A 63 -2.34 5.92 -31.90
N ARG A 64 -2.71 5.85 -33.19
CA ARG A 64 -2.95 7.02 -34.05
C ARG A 64 -4.39 7.54 -34.00
N SER A 65 -5.30 6.81 -33.37
CA SER A 65 -6.70 7.21 -33.31
C SER A 65 -6.86 8.48 -32.44
N PRO A 66 -7.48 9.55 -32.96
CA PRO A 66 -7.73 10.76 -32.19
C PRO A 66 -8.95 10.64 -31.27
N SER A 67 -9.67 9.52 -31.32
CA SER A 67 -10.91 9.32 -30.56
C SER A 67 -10.64 9.40 -29.06
N PHE A 68 -11.54 10.12 -28.37
CA PHE A 68 -11.64 10.09 -26.92
C PHE A 68 -12.69 9.06 -26.52
N TYR A 69 -12.37 8.22 -25.53
CA TYR A 69 -13.28 7.22 -24.99
C TYR A 69 -13.86 7.73 -23.67
N GLY A 70 -15.15 8.02 -23.66
CA GLY A 70 -15.84 8.39 -22.43
C GLY A 70 -16.07 7.17 -21.53
N TYR A 71 -16.59 7.43 -20.33
CA TYR A 71 -16.89 6.40 -19.33
C TYR A 71 -17.67 5.19 -19.88
N ARG A 72 -18.60 5.41 -20.83
CA ARG A 72 -19.44 4.34 -21.39
C ARG A 72 -18.69 3.49 -22.43
N GLU A 73 -17.75 4.10 -23.13
CA GLU A 73 -17.00 3.48 -24.23
C GLU A 73 -15.70 2.79 -23.74
N SER A 74 -15.10 3.29 -22.66
CA SER A 74 -13.85 2.74 -22.11
C SER A 74 -13.90 1.23 -21.81
N PRO A 75 -15.00 0.65 -21.27
CA PRO A 75 -15.06 -0.80 -21.04
C PRO A 75 -15.01 -1.63 -22.33
N GLU A 76 -15.62 -1.16 -23.42
CA GLU A 76 -15.57 -1.87 -24.71
C GLU A 76 -14.18 -1.76 -25.34
N PHE A 77 -13.54 -0.60 -25.21
CA PHE A 77 -12.17 -0.41 -25.65
C PHE A 77 -11.19 -1.30 -24.85
N GLY A 78 -11.29 -1.33 -23.52
CA GLY A 78 -10.50 -2.21 -22.66
C GLY A 78 -10.63 -3.69 -23.04
N ARG A 79 -11.85 -4.19 -23.22
CA ARG A 79 -12.09 -5.56 -23.70
C ARG A 79 -11.48 -5.83 -25.08
N SER A 80 -11.46 -4.83 -25.97
CA SER A 80 -10.84 -4.94 -27.29
C SER A 80 -9.32 -5.05 -27.19
N LEU A 81 -8.70 -4.32 -26.25
CA LEU A 81 -7.28 -4.39 -25.95
C LEU A 81 -6.90 -5.77 -25.39
N GLU A 82 -7.62 -6.25 -24.37
CA GLU A 82 -7.42 -7.58 -23.77
C GLU A 82 -7.59 -8.70 -24.81
N ALA A 83 -8.68 -8.69 -25.58
CA ALA A 83 -8.92 -9.69 -26.61
C ALA A 83 -7.81 -9.71 -27.69
N TRP A 84 -7.16 -8.57 -27.94
CA TRP A 84 -6.00 -8.52 -28.84
C TRP A 84 -4.74 -9.12 -28.21
N LEU A 85 -4.51 -8.88 -26.92
CA LEU A 85 -3.41 -9.50 -26.19
C LEU A 85 -3.52 -11.03 -26.18
N ASP A 86 -4.71 -11.55 -25.85
CA ASP A 86 -5.01 -12.99 -25.88
C ASP A 86 -4.80 -13.60 -27.27
N GLN A 87 -5.13 -12.84 -28.32
CA GLN A 87 -4.90 -13.29 -29.70
C GLN A 87 -3.41 -13.34 -30.05
N VAL A 88 -2.61 -12.36 -29.63
CA VAL A 88 -1.16 -12.38 -29.84
C VAL A 88 -0.53 -13.56 -29.07
N GLU A 89 -0.94 -13.75 -27.81
CA GLU A 89 -0.47 -14.86 -26.97
C GLU A 89 -0.85 -16.22 -27.56
N ARG A 90 -2.10 -16.41 -27.97
CA ARG A 90 -2.56 -17.72 -28.47
C ARG A 90 -2.02 -18.03 -29.87
N GLU A 91 -1.90 -17.03 -30.73
CA GLU A 91 -1.74 -17.25 -32.17
C GLU A 91 -0.31 -17.03 -32.69
N LEU A 92 0.44 -16.11 -32.06
CA LEU A 92 1.79 -15.72 -32.48
C LEU A 92 2.88 -16.20 -31.50
N LEU A 93 2.69 -16.05 -30.19
CA LEU A 93 3.71 -16.39 -29.18
C LEU A 93 4.26 -17.82 -29.32
N PRO A 94 3.48 -18.89 -29.59
CA PRO A 94 4.02 -20.25 -29.73
C PRO A 94 4.92 -20.44 -30.96
N LYS A 95 4.90 -19.51 -31.91
CA LYS A 95 5.58 -19.62 -33.21
C LYS A 95 6.72 -18.64 -33.38
N ASP A 96 6.55 -17.44 -32.84
CA ASP A 96 7.55 -16.37 -32.87
C ASP A 96 7.48 -15.58 -31.56
N PRO A 97 8.10 -16.10 -30.49
CA PRO A 97 8.08 -15.44 -29.18
C PRO A 97 8.73 -14.06 -29.19
N ALA A 98 9.76 -13.85 -30.02
CA ALA A 98 10.43 -12.56 -30.14
C ALA A 98 9.51 -11.51 -30.76
N ALA A 99 8.75 -11.85 -31.82
CA ALA A 99 7.78 -10.93 -32.40
C ALA A 99 6.59 -10.64 -31.46
N ALA A 100 6.12 -11.65 -30.71
CA ALA A 100 5.08 -11.46 -29.70
C ALA A 100 5.55 -10.54 -28.56
N LEU A 101 6.76 -10.78 -28.03
CA LEU A 101 7.40 -9.91 -27.03
C LEU A 101 7.46 -8.46 -27.50
N ALA A 102 7.91 -8.22 -28.73
CA ALA A 102 8.00 -6.87 -29.28
C ALA A 102 6.62 -6.20 -29.42
N LEU A 103 5.55 -6.96 -29.65
CA LEU A 103 4.18 -6.44 -29.69
C LEU A 103 3.65 -6.09 -28.30
N PHE A 104 3.89 -6.94 -27.30
CA PHE A 104 3.52 -6.64 -25.91
C PHE A 104 4.29 -5.44 -25.36
N GLU A 105 5.59 -5.33 -25.66
CA GLU A 105 6.39 -4.17 -25.27
C GLU A 105 5.86 -2.88 -25.89
N ALA A 106 5.61 -2.89 -27.20
CA ALA A 106 5.06 -1.74 -27.92
C ALA A 106 3.62 -1.38 -27.47
N PHE A 107 2.87 -2.35 -26.93
CA PHE A 107 1.57 -2.12 -26.31
C PHE A 107 1.73 -1.40 -24.97
N ILE A 108 2.60 -1.90 -24.09
CA ILE A 108 2.90 -1.27 -22.79
C ILE A 108 3.39 0.16 -23.00
N GLU A 109 4.32 0.39 -23.93
CA GLU A 109 4.84 1.73 -24.23
C GLU A 109 3.78 2.70 -24.81
N ALA A 110 2.63 2.21 -25.25
CA ALA A 110 1.54 3.02 -25.79
C ALA A 110 0.51 3.45 -24.74
N ASP A 111 0.58 2.91 -23.52
CA ASP A 111 -0.42 3.04 -22.46
C ASP A 111 -0.78 4.49 -22.11
N ALA A 112 0.22 5.36 -21.94
CA ALA A 112 0.04 6.77 -21.60
C ALA A 112 -0.88 7.46 -22.61
N SER A 113 -0.73 7.13 -23.90
CA SER A 113 -1.55 7.71 -24.95
C SER A 113 -3.03 7.32 -24.84
N TRP A 114 -3.35 6.17 -24.23
CA TRP A 114 -4.73 5.75 -23.98
C TRP A 114 -5.27 6.38 -22.71
N PHE A 115 -4.50 6.41 -21.63
CA PHE A 115 -4.93 7.08 -20.38
C PHE A 115 -5.17 8.58 -20.57
N GLU A 116 -4.41 9.25 -21.45
CA GLU A 116 -4.64 10.66 -21.80
C GLU A 116 -5.93 10.88 -22.60
N ARG A 117 -6.51 9.82 -23.20
CA ARG A 117 -7.65 9.93 -24.12
C ARG A 117 -8.81 9.01 -23.75
N ALA A 118 -8.85 8.50 -22.53
CA ALA A 118 -9.92 7.67 -22.05
C ALA A 118 -10.22 7.96 -20.59
N ASP A 119 -11.51 7.97 -20.24
CA ASP A 119 -11.94 7.92 -18.85
C ASP A 119 -11.86 6.48 -18.36
N ASP A 120 -10.77 6.12 -17.69
CA ASP A 120 -10.53 4.79 -17.15
C ASP A 120 -10.88 4.66 -15.66
N SER A 121 -11.90 5.40 -15.20
CA SER A 121 -12.32 5.33 -13.79
C SER A 121 -12.75 3.93 -13.33
N ASP A 122 -13.23 3.08 -14.25
CA ASP A 122 -13.56 1.67 -13.99
C ASP A 122 -12.35 0.72 -14.11
N GLY A 123 -11.17 1.23 -14.50
CA GLY A 123 -9.90 0.49 -14.53
C GLY A 123 -9.75 -0.55 -15.65
N CYS A 124 -10.61 -0.55 -16.66
CA CYS A 124 -10.59 -1.55 -17.74
C CYS A 124 -9.34 -1.43 -18.64
N ILE A 125 -8.87 -0.21 -18.92
CA ILE A 125 -7.64 0.00 -19.69
C ILE A 125 -6.42 -0.34 -18.81
N GLY A 126 -6.46 0.05 -17.53
CA GLY A 126 -5.50 -0.38 -16.52
C GLY A 126 -5.33 -1.89 -16.47
N GLU A 127 -6.42 -2.66 -16.47
CA GLU A 127 -6.35 -4.13 -16.48
C GLU A 127 -5.78 -4.68 -17.79
N ALA A 128 -6.11 -4.08 -18.94
CA ALA A 128 -5.48 -4.46 -20.21
C ALA A 128 -3.96 -4.24 -20.19
N VAL A 129 -3.47 -3.15 -19.60
CA VAL A 129 -2.03 -2.88 -19.45
C VAL A 129 -1.38 -3.88 -18.49
N ARG A 130 -2.05 -4.22 -17.38
CA ARG A 130 -1.62 -5.26 -16.44
C ARG A 130 -1.52 -6.64 -17.12
N ALA A 131 -2.50 -7.00 -17.95
CA ALA A 131 -2.47 -8.19 -18.79
C ALA A 131 -1.28 -8.19 -19.76
N ALA A 132 -1.03 -7.05 -20.44
CA ALA A 132 0.11 -6.92 -21.34
C ALA A 132 1.45 -7.12 -20.62
N CYS A 133 1.59 -6.65 -19.39
CA CYS A 133 2.78 -6.88 -18.56
C CYS A 133 3.00 -8.37 -18.27
N ARG A 134 1.93 -9.10 -17.89
CA ARG A 134 2.00 -10.56 -17.69
C ARG A 134 2.40 -11.30 -18.97
N HIS A 135 1.80 -10.95 -20.11
CA HIS A 135 2.16 -11.54 -21.39
C HIS A 135 3.59 -11.19 -21.83
N TRP A 136 4.07 -9.98 -21.55
CA TRP A 136 5.45 -9.58 -21.83
C TRP A 136 6.44 -10.46 -21.06
N LEU A 137 6.20 -10.71 -19.77
CA LEU A 137 7.06 -11.57 -18.93
C LEU A 137 7.08 -13.02 -19.47
N GLN A 138 5.92 -13.58 -19.78
CA GLN A 138 5.80 -14.93 -20.36
C GLN A 138 6.49 -15.03 -21.73
N ALA A 139 6.35 -14.01 -22.58
CA ALA A 139 7.00 -13.95 -23.88
C ALA A 139 8.51 -13.81 -23.77
N ALA A 140 8.99 -12.99 -22.82
CA ALA A 140 10.40 -12.80 -22.52
C ALA A 140 11.04 -14.14 -22.13
N ALA A 141 10.42 -14.89 -21.21
CA ALA A 141 10.89 -16.20 -20.77
C ALA A 141 11.00 -17.22 -21.91
N ARG A 142 10.19 -17.06 -22.96
CA ARG A 142 10.17 -17.94 -24.16
C ARG A 142 11.02 -17.43 -25.33
N SER A 143 11.53 -16.19 -25.27
CA SER A 143 12.19 -15.53 -26.39
C SER A 143 13.62 -16.02 -26.66
N GLY A 144 14.24 -16.70 -25.70
CA GLY A 144 15.63 -17.17 -25.81
C GLY A 144 16.68 -16.05 -25.79
N ALA A 145 16.31 -14.81 -25.42
CA ALA A 145 17.28 -13.74 -25.21
C ALA A 145 18.12 -13.99 -23.94
N ALA A 146 19.27 -13.31 -23.85
CA ALA A 146 20.19 -13.49 -22.73
C ALA A 146 19.54 -13.04 -21.41
N ALA A 147 19.59 -13.90 -20.38
CA ALA A 147 19.00 -13.65 -19.07
C ALA A 147 19.45 -12.32 -18.44
N SER A 148 20.73 -11.96 -18.65
CA SER A 148 21.33 -10.73 -18.11
C SER A 148 20.71 -9.42 -18.61
N GLU A 149 19.92 -9.44 -19.69
CA GLU A 149 19.30 -8.24 -20.26
C GLU A 149 17.96 -7.89 -19.59
N TRP A 150 17.30 -8.87 -18.96
CA TRP A 150 15.94 -8.72 -18.46
C TRP A 150 15.79 -7.71 -17.32
N PRO A 151 16.63 -7.72 -16.26
CA PRO A 151 16.49 -6.76 -15.16
C PRO A 151 16.54 -5.31 -15.66
N GLN A 152 17.40 -5.00 -16.62
CA GLN A 152 17.53 -3.65 -17.16
C GLN A 152 16.35 -3.25 -18.07
N ARG A 153 15.80 -4.18 -18.85
CA ARG A 153 14.58 -3.92 -19.65
C ARG A 153 13.36 -3.73 -18.77
N LEU A 154 13.20 -4.57 -17.75
CA LEU A 154 12.11 -4.50 -16.79
C LEU A 154 12.12 -3.15 -16.06
N VAL A 155 13.26 -2.74 -15.51
CA VAL A 155 13.37 -1.44 -14.81
C VAL A 155 13.07 -0.27 -15.76
N ARG A 156 13.44 -0.34 -17.04
CA ARG A 156 13.10 0.70 -18.02
C ARG A 156 11.58 0.85 -18.18
N LEU A 157 10.86 -0.27 -18.33
CA LEU A 157 9.41 -0.24 -18.50
C LEU A 157 8.70 0.25 -17.23
N VAL A 158 9.15 -0.20 -16.05
CA VAL A 158 8.60 0.24 -14.75
C VAL A 158 8.86 1.72 -14.50
N SER A 159 10.06 2.21 -14.78
CA SER A 159 10.41 3.62 -14.54
C SER A 159 9.55 4.58 -15.37
N ALA A 160 9.15 4.14 -16.56
CA ALA A 160 8.28 4.88 -17.48
C ALA A 160 6.78 4.75 -17.14
N ASP A 161 6.41 4.05 -16.06
CA ASP A 161 5.03 4.01 -15.61
C ASP A 161 4.60 5.38 -15.02
N GLY A 162 3.71 6.06 -15.74
CA GLY A 162 3.11 7.32 -15.34
C GLY A 162 1.75 7.19 -14.66
N TYR A 163 1.13 6.01 -14.73
CA TYR A 163 -0.27 5.79 -14.34
C TYR A 163 -0.45 4.68 -13.30
N GLY A 164 0.62 3.94 -12.94
CA GLY A 164 0.59 2.86 -11.97
C GLY A 164 -0.04 1.57 -12.51
N ALA A 165 -0.09 1.40 -13.84
CA ALA A 165 -0.71 0.26 -14.49
C ALA A 165 0.30 -0.82 -14.92
N ARG A 166 1.60 -0.59 -14.72
CA ARG A 166 2.68 -1.53 -15.08
C ARG A 166 3.24 -2.29 -13.87
N ASP A 167 2.55 -2.25 -12.74
CA ASP A 167 2.96 -2.87 -11.48
C ASP A 167 3.13 -4.40 -11.59
N GLU A 168 2.34 -5.06 -12.46
CA GLU A 168 2.50 -6.49 -12.78
C GLU A 168 3.88 -6.86 -13.30
N LEU A 169 4.65 -5.93 -13.89
CA LEU A 169 6.03 -6.19 -14.30
C LEU A 169 6.93 -6.56 -13.12
N LEU A 170 6.69 -5.98 -11.94
CA LEU A 170 7.41 -6.32 -10.71
C LEU A 170 6.67 -7.39 -9.92
N ARG A 171 5.35 -7.28 -9.77
CA ARG A 171 4.52 -8.22 -9.00
C ARG A 171 4.67 -9.66 -9.47
N ARG A 172 4.80 -9.84 -10.80
CA ARG A 172 4.95 -11.15 -11.45
C ARG A 172 6.31 -11.37 -12.07
N ALA A 173 7.34 -10.64 -11.62
CA ALA A 173 8.69 -10.79 -12.13
C ALA A 173 9.25 -12.22 -11.94
N ASP A 174 8.68 -13.00 -11.01
CA ASP A 174 8.91 -14.45 -10.81
C ASP A 174 8.69 -15.31 -12.07
N LEU A 175 7.87 -14.82 -13.01
CA LEU A 175 7.65 -15.49 -14.30
C LEU A 175 8.87 -15.44 -15.24
N LEU A 176 9.83 -14.56 -14.98
CA LEU A 176 10.98 -14.30 -15.85
C LEU A 176 12.32 -14.41 -15.12
N LEU A 177 12.40 -13.91 -13.89
CA LEU A 177 13.62 -13.77 -13.11
C LEU A 177 13.68 -14.82 -11.99
N ASP A 178 14.88 -15.31 -11.72
CA ASP A 178 15.11 -16.15 -10.54
C ASP A 178 15.19 -15.32 -9.24
N GLU A 179 15.23 -15.99 -8.09
CA GLU A 179 15.30 -15.31 -6.78
C GLU A 179 16.52 -14.39 -6.65
N SER A 180 17.66 -14.78 -7.21
CA SER A 180 18.90 -13.99 -7.14
C SER A 180 18.77 -12.69 -7.95
N GLU A 181 18.18 -12.79 -9.15
CA GLU A 181 17.89 -11.64 -10.00
C GLU A 181 16.83 -10.71 -9.38
N LEU A 182 15.79 -11.27 -8.77
CA LEU A 182 14.77 -10.51 -8.02
C LEU A 182 15.39 -9.76 -6.83
N ARG A 183 16.24 -10.42 -6.03
CA ARG A 183 16.99 -9.76 -4.95
C ARG A 183 17.94 -8.67 -5.48
N GLY A 184 18.48 -8.85 -6.68
CA GLY A 184 19.23 -7.80 -7.39
C GLY A 184 18.37 -6.57 -7.72
N LEU A 185 17.11 -6.76 -8.12
CA LEU A 185 16.16 -5.66 -8.30
C LEU A 185 15.81 -4.97 -6.98
N VAL A 186 15.61 -5.73 -5.90
CA VAL A 186 15.40 -5.19 -4.55
C VAL A 186 16.55 -4.25 -4.17
N ALA A 187 17.79 -4.73 -4.21
CA ALA A 187 18.98 -3.93 -3.88
C ALA A 187 19.08 -2.65 -4.72
N ARG A 188 18.66 -2.71 -6.00
CA ARG A 188 18.63 -1.55 -6.88
C ARG A 188 17.59 -0.51 -6.45
N PHE A 189 16.36 -0.92 -6.16
CA PHE A 189 15.31 0.01 -5.71
C PHE A 189 15.58 0.55 -4.30
N GLU A 190 16.19 -0.24 -3.43
CA GLU A 190 16.73 0.17 -2.14
C GLU A 190 17.78 1.29 -2.26
N ALA A 191 18.72 1.15 -3.22
CA ALA A 191 19.72 2.16 -3.50
C ALA A 191 19.07 3.46 -4.03
N LEU A 192 18.14 3.36 -4.98
CA LEU A 192 17.39 4.51 -5.51
C LEU A 192 16.61 5.25 -4.41
N MET A 193 15.95 4.52 -3.51
CA MET A 193 15.26 5.10 -2.37
C MET A 193 16.23 5.82 -1.43
N THR A 194 17.38 5.22 -1.15
CA THR A 194 18.42 5.80 -0.29
C THR A 194 18.98 7.09 -0.88
N GLU A 195 19.26 7.11 -2.19
CA GLU A 195 19.71 8.30 -2.93
C GLU A 195 18.65 9.42 -2.90
N ALA A 196 17.39 9.09 -3.17
CA ALA A 196 16.28 10.04 -3.12
C ALA A 196 16.10 10.65 -1.72
N LEU A 197 16.24 9.85 -0.66
CA LEU A 197 16.20 10.30 0.73
C LEU A 197 17.42 11.15 1.13
N ALA A 198 18.58 10.95 0.52
CA ALA A 198 19.76 11.77 0.78
C ALA A 198 19.63 13.17 0.16
N GLY A 199 18.97 13.27 -1.01
CA GLY A 199 18.69 14.53 -1.70
C GLY A 199 17.59 15.40 -1.07
N SER A 200 16.75 14.84 -0.19
CA SER A 200 15.52 15.49 0.29
C SER A 200 15.67 16.50 1.45
N ARG A 201 16.90 16.86 1.86
CA ARG A 201 17.20 17.69 3.07
C ARG A 201 16.54 19.08 3.14
N ARG A 202 15.71 19.49 2.17
CA ARG A 202 15.10 20.83 2.07
C ARG A 202 13.61 20.88 1.71
N SER A 203 12.92 19.74 1.55
CA SER A 203 11.53 19.69 1.07
C SER A 203 10.52 19.38 2.20
N GLN A 204 9.33 20.01 2.17
CA GLN A 204 8.21 19.77 3.10
C GLN A 204 7.49 18.41 2.90
N GLY A 205 8.03 17.52 2.06
CA GLY A 205 7.52 16.16 1.82
C GLY A 205 8.57 15.22 1.23
N LEU A 206 8.25 13.92 1.17
CA LEU A 206 9.12 12.92 0.54
C LEU A 206 9.12 13.12 -1.00
N PRO A 207 10.27 13.00 -1.69
CA PRO A 207 10.32 13.02 -3.14
C PRO A 207 9.45 11.94 -3.77
N HIS A 208 8.87 12.20 -4.95
CA HIS A 208 8.09 11.21 -5.72
C HIS A 208 8.86 9.89 -5.94
N GLU A 209 10.17 9.98 -6.15
CA GLU A 209 11.05 8.81 -6.31
C GLU A 209 11.07 7.88 -5.08
N VAL A 210 10.90 8.43 -3.87
CA VAL A 210 10.79 7.60 -2.66
C VAL A 210 9.52 6.76 -2.70
N TYR A 211 8.39 7.34 -3.13
CA TYR A 211 7.14 6.61 -3.27
C TYR A 211 7.21 5.56 -4.38
N LYS A 212 7.82 5.89 -5.53
CA LYS A 212 8.03 4.93 -6.63
C LYS A 212 8.90 3.76 -6.19
N ALA A 213 10.03 4.03 -5.53
CA ALA A 213 10.92 2.98 -5.04
C ALA A 213 10.24 2.13 -3.95
N SER A 214 9.50 2.75 -3.03
CA SER A 214 8.73 2.02 -2.01
C SER A 214 7.68 1.10 -2.63
N ALA A 215 6.91 1.60 -3.61
CA ALA A 215 5.91 0.77 -4.31
C ALA A 215 6.57 -0.38 -5.06
N ALA A 216 7.71 -0.15 -5.70
CA ALA A 216 8.47 -1.20 -6.37
C ALA A 216 8.95 -2.29 -5.39
N LEU A 217 9.40 -1.91 -4.19
CA LEU A 217 9.81 -2.86 -3.15
C LEU A 217 8.62 -3.70 -2.66
N THR A 218 7.43 -3.10 -2.46
CA THR A 218 6.21 -3.85 -2.14
C THR A 218 5.89 -4.90 -3.21
N LEU A 219 5.95 -4.52 -4.49
CA LEU A 219 5.65 -5.46 -5.59
C LEU A 219 6.69 -6.59 -5.68
N LEU A 220 7.96 -6.29 -5.40
CA LEU A 220 9.03 -7.30 -5.36
C LEU A 220 8.93 -8.22 -4.15
N ALA A 221 8.47 -7.70 -3.00
CA ALA A 221 8.17 -8.50 -1.81
C ALA A 221 7.08 -9.54 -2.13
N GLU A 222 6.03 -9.12 -2.85
CA GLU A 222 5.00 -10.04 -3.34
C GLU A 222 5.56 -11.10 -4.29
N ALA A 223 6.37 -10.71 -5.27
CA ALA A 223 6.98 -11.65 -6.22
C ALA A 223 7.89 -12.69 -5.51
N LEU A 224 8.66 -12.23 -4.52
CA LEU A 224 9.54 -13.08 -3.70
C LEU A 224 8.79 -13.89 -2.63
N HIS A 225 7.52 -13.54 -2.35
CA HIS A 225 6.78 -14.02 -1.18
C HIS A 225 7.54 -13.75 0.14
N ASP A 226 8.26 -12.63 0.20
CA ASP A 226 9.14 -12.24 1.29
C ASP A 226 8.74 -10.85 1.83
N PRO A 227 7.96 -10.77 2.93
CA PRO A 227 7.52 -9.50 3.48
C PRO A 227 8.67 -8.66 4.05
N ASP A 228 9.84 -9.25 4.31
CA ASP A 228 10.98 -8.49 4.85
C ASP A 228 11.56 -7.50 3.82
N VAL A 229 11.26 -7.69 2.53
CA VAL A 229 11.63 -6.77 1.44
C VAL A 229 10.88 -5.44 1.50
N GLU A 230 9.68 -5.40 2.11
CA GLU A 230 8.95 -4.14 2.30
C GLU A 230 9.62 -3.24 3.34
N HIS A 231 10.42 -3.83 4.22
CA HIS A 231 11.12 -3.08 5.24
C HIS A 231 12.32 -2.35 4.63
N LEU A 232 12.62 -1.16 5.14
CA LEU A 232 13.79 -0.40 4.72
C LEU A 232 15.05 -1.30 4.71
N PRO A 233 15.98 -1.12 3.74
CA PRO A 233 17.24 -1.84 3.73
C PRO A 233 17.91 -1.77 5.09
N GLU A 234 18.44 -2.89 5.59
CA GLU A 234 19.08 -2.98 6.91
C GLU A 234 20.13 -1.87 7.12
N ALA A 235 20.87 -1.52 6.06
CA ALA A 235 21.87 -0.45 6.06
C ALA A 235 21.28 0.97 6.23
N SER A 236 20.05 1.21 5.79
CA SER A 236 19.37 2.50 5.86
C SER A 236 18.46 2.62 7.09
N ARG A 237 18.09 1.50 7.74
CA ARG A 237 17.27 1.48 8.97
C ARG A 237 17.84 2.39 10.07
N PRO A 238 19.15 2.33 10.43
CA PRO A 238 19.68 3.20 11.49
C PRO A 238 19.54 4.69 11.16
N GLY A 239 19.79 5.10 9.92
CA GLY A 239 19.67 6.49 9.49
C GLY A 239 18.22 6.98 9.42
N ALA A 240 17.28 6.11 9.04
CA ALA A 240 15.86 6.42 9.06
C ALA A 240 15.32 6.54 10.50
N LEU A 241 15.65 5.58 11.37
CA LEU A 241 15.29 5.62 12.79
C LEU A 241 15.85 6.87 13.46
N GLN A 242 17.10 7.24 13.18
CA GLN A 242 17.70 8.46 13.71
C GLN A 242 16.97 9.73 13.25
N ARG A 243 16.53 9.80 11.98
CA ARG A 243 15.75 10.94 11.46
C ARG A 243 14.35 10.99 12.05
N ALA A 244 13.66 9.86 12.15
CA ALA A 244 12.34 9.77 12.77
C ALA A 244 12.40 10.18 14.25
N ARG A 245 13.45 9.74 14.95
CA ARG A 245 13.75 10.16 16.32
C ARG A 245 13.97 11.67 16.41
N GLN A 246 14.78 12.25 15.52
CA GLN A 246 15.01 13.71 15.51
C GLN A 246 13.71 14.48 15.24
N LEU A 247 12.91 14.04 14.26
CA LEU A 247 11.61 14.64 13.95
C LEU A 247 10.67 14.59 15.16
N ALA A 248 10.66 13.48 15.90
CA ALA A 248 9.87 13.35 17.11
C ALA A 248 10.33 14.32 18.20
N LEU A 249 11.65 14.46 18.40
CA LEU A 249 12.21 15.40 19.39
C LEU A 249 11.89 16.86 19.07
N ASP A 250 11.92 17.21 17.78
CA ASP A 250 11.64 18.56 17.27
C ASP A 250 10.12 18.86 17.18
N HIS A 251 9.25 17.88 17.43
CA HIS A 251 7.80 18.06 17.35
C HIS A 251 7.27 18.90 18.54
N ASP A 252 6.40 19.87 18.24
CA ASP A 252 5.85 20.82 19.22
C ASP A 252 4.88 20.19 20.24
N ASP A 253 4.17 19.11 19.84
CA ASP A 253 3.29 18.36 20.73
C ASP A 253 4.06 17.25 21.44
N PRO A 254 4.33 17.37 22.75
CA PRO A 254 5.11 16.38 23.49
C PRO A 254 4.41 15.02 23.62
N ALA A 255 3.07 14.96 23.58
CA ALA A 255 2.34 13.71 23.67
C ALA A 255 2.49 12.89 22.38
N ARG A 256 2.36 13.54 21.22
CA ARG A 256 2.57 12.89 19.91
C ARG A 256 4.02 12.51 19.68
N ALA A 257 4.95 13.37 20.10
CA ALA A 257 6.38 13.06 20.10
C ALA A 257 6.68 11.79 20.91
N ALA A 258 6.12 11.69 22.13
CA ALA A 258 6.34 10.54 23.01
C ALA A 258 5.74 9.24 22.46
N VAL A 259 4.58 9.28 21.80
CA VAL A 259 4.01 8.10 21.11
C VAL A 259 5.00 7.58 20.07
N LEU A 260 5.46 8.45 19.17
CA LEU A 260 6.42 8.06 18.12
C LEU A 260 7.73 7.55 18.71
N LEU A 261 8.25 8.18 19.76
CA LEU A 261 9.48 7.73 20.42
C LEU A 261 9.33 6.34 21.06
N LEU A 262 8.16 6.01 21.62
CA LEU A 262 7.88 4.66 22.12
C LEU A 262 7.76 3.64 21.00
N GLU A 263 7.14 3.99 19.88
CA GLU A 263 7.08 3.12 18.68
C GLU A 263 8.48 2.85 18.11
N LEU A 264 9.39 3.82 18.21
CA LEU A 264 10.81 3.66 17.85
C LEU A 264 11.65 2.93 18.92
N GLY A 265 11.04 2.53 20.04
CA GLY A 265 11.72 1.83 21.14
C GLY A 265 12.54 2.71 22.08
N ASP A 266 12.49 4.04 21.94
CA ASP A 266 13.22 4.99 22.80
C ASP A 266 12.33 5.54 23.94
N ALA A 267 12.02 4.65 24.88
CA ALA A 267 11.20 5.00 26.04
C ALA A 267 11.83 6.07 26.95
N ALA A 268 13.17 6.13 26.99
CA ALA A 268 13.88 7.14 27.76
C ALA A 268 13.70 8.55 27.17
N ALA A 269 13.81 8.70 25.84
CA ALA A 269 13.54 9.97 25.17
C ALA A 269 12.06 10.36 25.25
N ALA A 270 11.14 9.38 25.14
CA ALA A 270 9.71 9.62 25.31
C ALA A 270 9.40 10.19 26.70
N GLU A 271 9.96 9.58 27.76
CA GLU A 271 9.83 10.08 29.12
C GLU A 271 10.43 11.49 29.26
N LEU A 272 11.64 11.71 28.74
CA LEU A 272 12.33 13.00 28.83
C LEU A 272 11.53 14.14 28.15
N LYS A 273 10.97 13.89 26.97
CA LYS A 273 10.15 14.89 26.24
C LYS A 273 8.92 15.31 27.03
N LEU A 274 8.24 14.36 27.67
CA LEU A 274 7.05 14.62 28.48
C LEU A 274 7.36 15.40 29.76
N VAL A 275 8.47 15.08 30.44
CA VAL A 275 8.82 15.74 31.71
C VAL A 275 9.51 17.10 31.52
N SER A 276 10.10 17.36 30.35
CA SER A 276 10.74 18.64 30.04
C SER A 276 9.71 19.71 29.69
N GLU A 277 8.57 19.33 29.10
CA GLU A 277 7.53 20.25 28.63
C GLU A 277 6.13 19.88 29.17
N PRO A 278 5.96 19.65 30.50
CA PRO A 278 4.70 19.11 31.04
C PRO A 278 3.51 20.07 30.88
N ALA A 279 3.77 21.38 30.77
CA ALA A 279 2.73 22.38 30.55
C ALA A 279 2.18 22.38 29.11
N SER A 280 2.93 21.84 28.14
CA SER A 280 2.54 21.76 26.74
C SER A 280 1.66 20.53 26.43
N ILE A 281 1.51 19.61 27.40
CA ILE A 281 0.67 18.41 27.25
C ILE A 281 -0.82 18.82 27.35
N ARG A 282 -1.56 18.60 26.25
CA ARG A 282 -2.98 18.93 26.14
C ARG A 282 -3.87 17.89 26.80
N GLY A 283 -4.31 18.16 28.03
CA GLY A 283 -5.16 17.27 28.83
C GLY A 283 -6.54 16.96 28.21
N GLU A 284 -6.90 17.61 27.10
CA GLU A 284 -8.07 17.31 26.27
C GLU A 284 -7.93 16.09 25.36
N ASP A 285 -6.71 15.71 24.97
CA ASP A 285 -6.45 14.66 23.99
C ASP A 285 -6.45 13.27 24.65
N TYR A 286 -7.54 12.94 25.35
CA TYR A 286 -7.64 11.71 26.14
C TYR A 286 -7.51 10.43 25.31
N SER A 287 -7.87 10.47 24.02
CA SER A 287 -7.71 9.36 23.08
C SER A 287 -6.24 9.01 22.84
N VAL A 288 -5.33 9.99 22.95
CA VAL A 288 -3.88 9.81 22.84
C VAL A 288 -3.27 9.55 24.22
N LEU A 289 -3.64 10.36 25.22
CA LEU A 289 -3.00 10.35 26.53
C LEU A 289 -3.29 9.10 27.37
N VAL A 290 -4.49 8.51 27.28
CA VAL A 290 -4.81 7.30 28.06
C VAL A 290 -3.99 6.09 27.59
N PRO A 291 -3.97 5.74 26.29
CA PRO A 291 -3.09 4.69 25.79
C PRO A 291 -1.61 4.98 26.03
N LEU A 292 -1.18 6.24 25.87
CA LEU A 292 0.21 6.64 26.11
C LEU A 292 0.63 6.39 27.57
N ALA A 293 -0.21 6.73 28.55
CA ALA A 293 0.09 6.47 29.96
C ALA A 293 0.21 4.97 30.27
N GLU A 294 -0.60 4.13 29.62
CA GLU A 294 -0.54 2.67 29.75
C GLU A 294 0.74 2.11 29.10
N ALA A 295 1.11 2.61 27.92
CA ALA A 295 2.37 2.25 27.27
C ALA A 295 3.58 2.62 28.14
N LEU A 296 3.63 3.85 28.66
CA LEU A 296 4.70 4.31 29.56
C LEU A 296 4.83 3.42 30.80
N ARG A 297 3.71 2.94 31.36
CA ARG A 297 3.72 2.00 32.47
C ARG A 297 4.38 0.68 32.09
N THR A 298 4.05 0.12 30.92
CA THR A 298 4.66 -1.11 30.40
C THR A 298 6.18 -0.95 30.27
N HIS A 299 6.64 0.23 29.87
CA HIS A 299 8.06 0.59 29.78
C HIS A 299 8.67 1.07 31.11
N GLN A 300 7.93 1.04 32.23
CA GLN A 300 8.37 1.48 33.56
C GLN A 300 8.75 2.98 33.65
N CYS A 301 8.30 3.80 32.71
CA CYS A 301 8.54 5.25 32.66
C CYS A 301 7.58 6.00 33.61
N SER A 302 7.83 5.87 34.90
CA SER A 302 6.95 6.39 35.96
C SER A 302 6.85 7.93 35.97
N ARG A 303 7.88 8.66 35.53
CA ARG A 303 7.83 10.13 35.47
C ARG A 303 7.00 10.61 34.29
N GLY A 304 7.14 9.94 33.15
CA GLY A 304 6.32 10.20 31.96
C GLY A 304 4.85 9.89 32.22
N GLU A 305 4.57 8.71 32.81
CA GLU A 305 3.22 8.32 33.24
C GLU A 305 2.61 9.39 34.18
N THR A 306 3.41 9.90 35.12
CA THR A 306 3.01 10.98 36.03
C THR A 306 2.66 12.27 35.28
N ALA A 307 3.50 12.72 34.35
CA ALA A 307 3.25 13.94 33.57
C ALA A 307 1.91 13.85 32.81
N VAL A 308 1.66 12.71 32.15
CA VAL A 308 0.43 12.47 31.38
C VAL A 308 -0.81 12.46 32.27
N TYR A 309 -0.81 11.73 33.40
CA TYR A 309 -1.96 11.72 34.29
C TYR A 309 -2.22 13.06 34.97
N ARG A 310 -1.17 13.84 35.26
CA ARG A 310 -1.32 15.21 35.77
C ARG A 310 -2.01 16.12 34.73
N ALA A 311 -1.62 16.02 33.46
CA ALA A 311 -2.25 16.77 32.37
C ALA A 311 -3.72 16.37 32.17
N LEU A 312 -4.02 15.06 32.12
CA LEU A 312 -5.39 14.53 32.05
C LEU A 312 -6.26 15.03 33.22
N LEU A 313 -5.74 14.94 34.45
CA LEU A 313 -6.45 15.39 35.65
C LEU A 313 -6.75 16.88 35.59
N LYS A 314 -5.75 17.73 35.31
CA LYS A 314 -5.92 19.18 35.14
C LYS A 314 -6.96 19.48 34.05
N GLY A 315 -6.86 18.81 32.90
CA GLY A 315 -7.78 18.95 31.79
C GLY A 315 -9.24 18.64 32.15
N VAL A 316 -9.51 17.62 32.96
CA VAL A 316 -10.88 17.31 33.44
C VAL A 316 -11.38 18.36 34.43
N LEU A 317 -10.53 18.76 35.39
CA LEU A 317 -10.93 19.66 36.48
C LEU A 317 -11.13 21.10 36.03
N ASP A 318 -10.24 21.63 35.18
CA ASP A 318 -10.32 22.99 34.65
C ASP A 318 -11.58 23.17 33.77
N ARG A 319 -11.92 22.17 32.95
CA ARG A 319 -13.13 22.18 32.10
C ARG A 319 -14.42 21.80 32.84
N ALA A 320 -14.34 21.49 34.13
CA ALA A 320 -15.49 21.13 34.96
C ALA A 320 -16.35 19.96 34.44
N GLN A 321 -15.73 18.97 33.77
CA GLN A 321 -16.47 17.87 33.14
C GLN A 321 -16.97 16.86 34.18
N ALA A 322 -18.18 17.07 34.71
CA ALA A 322 -18.73 16.27 35.80
C ALA A 322 -18.81 14.75 35.49
N ARG A 323 -19.12 14.38 34.23
CA ARG A 323 -19.15 12.97 33.79
C ARG A 323 -17.77 12.29 33.84
N ALA A 324 -16.69 13.06 33.74
CA ALA A 324 -15.32 12.56 33.74
C ALA A 324 -14.67 12.54 35.13
N TYR A 325 -15.34 12.99 36.20
CA TYR A 325 -14.75 13.00 37.55
C TYR A 325 -14.43 11.60 38.09
N GLY A 326 -15.13 10.55 37.65
CA GLY A 326 -14.76 9.17 37.95
C GLY A 326 -13.37 8.80 37.38
N HIS A 327 -13.10 9.19 36.13
CA HIS A 327 -11.77 9.02 35.52
C HIS A 327 -10.71 9.86 36.23
N ALA A 328 -11.01 11.13 36.52
CA ALA A 328 -10.12 12.00 37.28
C ALA A 328 -9.74 11.41 38.65
N ALA A 329 -10.69 10.83 39.39
CA ALA A 329 -10.41 10.18 40.68
C ALA A 329 -9.51 8.93 40.52
N ARG A 330 -9.66 8.17 39.42
CA ARG A 330 -8.75 7.07 39.08
C ARG A 330 -7.34 7.57 38.76
N TYR A 331 -7.20 8.65 37.99
CA TYR A 331 -5.91 9.29 37.71
C TYR A 331 -5.25 9.76 39.00
N TRP A 332 -6.01 10.39 39.91
CA TRP A 332 -5.55 10.78 41.24
C TRP A 332 -5.02 9.60 42.07
N SER A 333 -5.78 8.50 42.13
CA SER A 333 -5.35 7.29 42.84
C SER A 333 -4.07 6.72 42.24
N ARG A 334 -3.94 6.72 40.90
CA ARG A 334 -2.74 6.24 40.23
C ARG A 334 -1.52 7.13 40.51
N LEU A 335 -1.66 8.45 40.50
CA LEU A 335 -0.59 9.38 40.85
C LEU A 335 -0.05 9.13 42.28
N ARG A 336 -0.95 8.84 43.24
CA ARG A 336 -0.55 8.44 44.59
C ARG A 336 0.22 7.12 44.63
N GLN A 337 -0.21 6.13 43.86
CA GLN A 337 0.51 4.86 43.78
C GLN A 337 1.94 5.07 43.29
N ILE A 338 2.14 5.90 42.26
CA ILE A 338 3.46 6.24 41.74
C ILE A 338 4.26 7.04 42.78
N GLY A 339 3.65 7.99 43.49
CA GLY A 339 4.33 8.73 44.56
C GLY A 339 4.80 7.83 45.72
N ASN A 340 4.00 6.80 46.05
CA ASN A 340 4.31 5.87 47.15
C ASN A 340 5.45 4.88 46.82
N THR A 341 5.86 4.73 45.55
CA THR A 341 7.01 3.89 45.21
C THR A 341 8.35 4.55 45.51
N GLY A 342 8.36 5.84 45.91
CA GLY A 342 9.59 6.58 46.21
C GLY A 342 10.39 6.98 44.96
N THR A 343 9.74 7.00 43.79
CA THR A 343 10.38 7.41 42.53
C THR A 343 10.70 8.91 42.57
N ASP A 344 11.93 9.28 42.21
CA ASP A 344 12.28 10.70 42.01
C ASP A 344 11.52 11.25 40.78
N LEU A 345 10.73 12.29 41.00
CA LEU A 345 9.87 12.89 39.98
C LEU A 345 10.53 14.09 39.27
N LEU A 346 11.75 14.49 39.65
CA LEU A 346 12.44 15.61 39.02
C LEU A 346 12.55 15.41 37.47
N PRO A 347 12.32 16.47 36.68
CA PRO A 347 12.11 17.88 37.06
C PRO A 347 10.65 18.25 37.41
N LEU A 348 9.72 17.30 37.44
CA LEU A 348 8.34 17.58 37.85
C LEU A 348 8.30 17.92 39.34
N GLN A 349 7.35 18.77 39.73
CA GLN A 349 7.09 19.04 41.15
C GLN A 349 6.72 17.76 41.92
N SER A 350 6.96 17.75 43.24
CA SER A 350 6.68 16.60 44.08
C SER A 350 5.19 16.20 44.04
N ASN A 351 4.87 14.96 44.41
CA ASN A 351 3.47 14.54 44.46
C ASN A 351 2.68 15.31 45.53
N GLU A 352 3.31 15.62 46.66
CA GLU A 352 2.71 16.40 47.75
C GLU A 352 2.35 17.82 47.29
N ASP A 353 3.26 18.51 46.61
CA ASP A 353 3.03 19.86 46.08
C ASP A 353 1.94 19.87 45.02
N PHE A 354 1.94 18.88 44.11
CA PHE A 354 0.89 18.75 43.11
C PHE A 354 -0.48 18.50 43.73
N GLU A 355 -0.57 17.64 44.75
CA GLU A 355 -1.83 17.41 45.44
C GLU A 355 -2.32 18.66 46.18
N ALA A 356 -1.43 19.45 46.79
CA ALA A 356 -1.76 20.71 47.44
C ALA A 356 -2.26 21.76 46.42
N GLU A 357 -1.62 21.85 45.25
CA GLU A 357 -2.05 22.70 44.13
C GLU A 357 -3.49 22.37 43.70
N ILE A 358 -3.76 21.08 43.41
CA ILE A 358 -5.08 20.64 42.96
C ILE A 358 -6.15 20.87 44.03
N ARG A 359 -5.84 20.59 45.31
CA ARG A 359 -6.74 20.86 46.44
C ARG A 359 -7.11 22.34 46.53
N SER A 360 -6.11 23.23 46.45
CA SER A 360 -6.30 24.67 46.54
C SER A 360 -7.08 25.25 45.36
N ARG A 361 -6.75 24.85 44.12
CA ARG A 361 -7.38 25.38 42.90
C ARG A 361 -8.80 24.87 42.69
N HIS A 362 -9.11 23.66 43.14
CA HIS A 362 -10.37 22.98 42.86
C HIS A 362 -11.22 22.64 44.10
N VAL A 363 -11.09 23.42 45.18
CA VAL A 363 -11.85 23.22 46.45
C VAL A 363 -13.35 23.01 46.22
N ARG A 364 -13.96 23.79 45.31
CA ARG A 364 -15.41 23.79 45.06
C ARG A 364 -15.91 22.58 44.25
N LYS A 365 -15.04 21.70 43.76
CA LYS A 365 -15.41 20.51 42.97
C LYS A 365 -15.86 19.35 43.87
N ALA A 366 -16.91 19.56 44.68
CA ALA A 366 -17.36 18.62 45.72
C ALA A 366 -17.63 17.19 45.19
N ALA A 367 -18.19 17.05 43.98
CA ALA A 367 -18.45 15.75 43.35
C ALA A 367 -17.16 14.97 43.03
N PHE A 368 -16.10 15.66 42.60
CA PHE A 368 -14.78 15.04 42.39
C PHE A 368 -14.16 14.61 43.73
N TRP A 369 -14.18 15.49 44.75
CA TRP A 369 -13.65 15.14 46.07
C TRP A 369 -14.41 14.00 46.75
N ALA A 370 -15.72 13.88 46.51
CA ALA A 370 -16.50 12.72 46.97
C ALA A 370 -16.06 11.40 46.33
N GLN A 371 -15.62 11.42 45.06
CA GLN A 371 -15.06 10.26 44.37
C GLN A 371 -13.65 9.92 44.90
N VAL A 372 -12.81 10.93 45.15
CA VAL A 372 -11.46 10.75 45.72
C VAL A 372 -11.49 10.23 47.16
N ASN A 373 -12.42 10.72 47.98
CA ASN A 373 -12.55 10.33 49.39
C ASN A 373 -13.40 9.06 49.61
N GLY A 374 -14.01 8.53 48.54
CA GLY A 374 -14.82 7.31 48.54
C GLY A 374 -16.19 7.46 49.21
N LYS A 375 -17.25 7.68 48.42
CA LYS A 375 -18.59 7.20 48.81
C LYS A 375 -18.73 5.73 48.38
N ARG A 376 -18.67 4.84 49.36
CA ARG A 376 -19.11 3.45 49.30
C ARG A 376 -20.58 3.42 48.83
N SER A 377 -20.82 3.11 47.55
CA SER A 377 -22.16 2.68 47.10
C SER A 377 -22.24 1.16 47.23
N ALA A 378 -22.46 0.71 48.46
CA ALA A 378 -23.12 -0.56 48.74
C ALA A 378 -24.55 -0.24 49.19
N GLN A 379 -25.50 -1.05 48.74
CA GLN A 379 -26.96 -1.00 48.96
C GLN A 379 -27.74 0.08 48.19
N VAL A 380 -28.42 -0.33 47.10
CA VAL A 380 -29.85 -0.69 47.11
C VAL A 380 -30.09 -1.69 45.97
N GLY A 381 -30.66 -2.86 46.26
CA GLY A 381 -31.07 -3.85 45.26
C GLY A 381 -31.07 -5.31 45.72
N ALA A 382 -31.72 -5.61 46.85
CA ALA A 382 -32.20 -6.95 47.21
C ALA A 382 -33.31 -6.77 48.27
N ASP A 383 -34.50 -6.48 47.78
CA ASP A 383 -35.79 -7.16 48.05
C ASP A 383 -36.96 -6.25 47.63
#